data_AF-A0A2J6QYJ2-F1
#
_entry.id   AF-A0A2J6QYJ2-F1
#
_cell.length_a   1.000
_cell.length_b   1.000
_cell.length_c   1.000
_cell.angle_alpha   90.00
_cell.angle_beta   90.00
_cell.angle_gamma   90.00
#
_symmetry.space_group_name_H-M   'P 1'
#
loop_
_entity.id
_entity.type
_entity.pdbx_description
1 polymer ?
#
loop_
_entity_poly.entity_id
_entity_poly.type
_entity_poly.pdbx_seq_one_letter_code
_entity_poly.pdbx_strand_id
1 'polypeptide(L)'
;MEIPLQVAKDEEGIFRDALNRPMIMVFNSTKKHAKNSKKAGSKSDDNANHTESPLMFVQVNRSKKEARLERTKIRAHVMQNHFRQKQEKKAKQLQKRPHHIEHSQESVQASVVTSNSHIEICAFRLQPTASLDPFASYPIEMDSRTHLLAHHYITILVGVGGDVFAAKAHLNGLNRMIQIRGGFAALDHTLKQKICFTDYLCCVQPDEGPRFRFPAPSKSPCLNKNINLHKVPNGFQNILPLVPLDQEFLGIVVDVEGFCVRFRQAQLSDIRNRLRPHDYDVTTYRYRLICMENARLSKSHKDLVGDACRVGSLAFFKTVFDQFSCWGPSHRVWGRPSEVLVDKLRVYLTRLDTSADAWQTGYLELSLWLSFLGGLMQLENNDRRWYNSHIATVAANLGLTCFDEVKEALSRFLWIEWVHERP
;
A
#
# COMPACT_ATOMS: atom_id res chain seq x y z
N MET A 1 31.99 36.25 -24.91
CA MET A 1 32.69 35.71 -23.73
C MET A 1 31.68 34.87 -22.96
N GLU A 2 31.84 33.54 -22.91
CA GLU A 2 30.98 32.69 -22.09
C GLU A 2 31.41 32.82 -20.63
N ILE A 3 30.51 33.28 -19.77
CA ILE A 3 30.75 33.36 -18.33
C ILE A 3 30.88 31.92 -17.80
N PRO A 4 31.92 31.59 -17.01
CA PRO A 4 32.07 30.26 -16.44
C PRO A 4 30.81 29.87 -15.64
N LEU A 5 30.29 28.68 -15.91
CA LEU A 5 29.05 28.17 -15.32
C LEU A 5 29.28 27.93 -13.81
N GLN A 6 28.82 28.86 -12.96
CA GLN A 6 28.80 28.66 -11.52
C GLN A 6 27.58 27.81 -11.15
N VAL A 7 27.82 26.68 -10.48
CA VAL A 7 26.80 25.76 -9.98
C VAL A 7 26.95 25.64 -8.47
N ALA A 8 25.87 25.89 -7.73
CA ALA A 8 25.82 25.75 -6.27
C ALA A 8 24.69 24.79 -5.87
N LYS A 9 24.74 24.26 -4.65
CA LYS A 9 23.68 23.42 -4.07
C LYS A 9 22.82 24.30 -3.17
N ASP A 10 21.50 24.29 -3.34
CA ASP A 10 20.56 25.05 -2.48
C ASP A 10 20.33 24.35 -1.12
N GLU A 11 19.51 24.97 -0.28
CA GLU A 11 19.17 24.47 1.07
C GLU A 11 18.41 23.13 1.00
N GLU A 12 17.68 22.88 -0.08
CA GLU A 12 16.97 21.64 -0.37
C GLU A 12 17.88 20.54 -0.99
N GLY A 13 19.13 20.88 -1.26
CA GLY A 13 20.12 19.95 -1.80
C GLY A 13 20.10 19.78 -3.32
N ILE A 14 19.41 20.64 -4.06
CA ILE A 14 19.29 20.67 -5.52
C ILE A 14 20.42 21.53 -6.10
N PHE A 15 21.08 21.05 -7.15
CA PHE A 15 22.07 21.85 -7.87
C PHE A 15 21.38 22.93 -8.71
N ARG A 16 21.84 24.17 -8.61
CA ARG A 16 21.33 25.32 -9.37
C ARG A 16 22.44 26.12 -10.01
N ASP A 17 22.15 26.72 -11.16
CA ASP A 17 23.07 27.68 -11.77
C ASP A 17 22.95 29.07 -11.12
N ALA A 18 23.82 30.01 -11.53
CA ALA A 18 23.81 31.39 -11.04
C ALA A 18 22.49 32.16 -11.24
N LEU A 19 21.55 31.64 -12.06
CA LEU A 19 20.21 32.20 -12.26
C LEU A 19 19.13 31.42 -11.49
N ASN A 20 19.53 30.63 -10.49
CA ASN A 20 18.66 29.81 -9.64
C ASN A 20 17.87 28.73 -10.40
N ARG A 21 18.33 28.31 -11.58
CA ARG A 21 17.66 27.27 -12.38
C ARG A 21 18.17 25.88 -12.01
N PRO A 22 17.29 24.87 -11.89
CA PRO A 22 17.70 23.52 -11.50
C PRO A 22 18.58 22.86 -12.56
N MET A 23 19.64 22.21 -12.09
CA MET A 23 20.68 21.52 -12.85
C MET A 23 20.73 20.04 -12.43
N ILE A 24 20.98 19.16 -13.40
CA ILE A 24 21.23 17.74 -13.14
C ILE A 24 22.65 17.41 -13.57
N MET A 25 23.41 16.76 -12.70
CA MET A 25 24.75 16.26 -13.02
C MET A 25 24.64 14.91 -13.74
N VAL A 26 25.27 14.80 -14.91
CA VAL A 26 25.25 13.61 -15.78
C VAL A 26 26.69 13.28 -16.20
N PHE A 27 27.02 11.99 -16.25
CA PHE A 27 28.33 11.55 -16.76
C PHE A 27 28.37 11.65 -18.29
N ASN A 28 29.37 12.34 -18.83
CA ASN A 28 29.54 12.44 -20.27
C ASN A 28 30.29 11.23 -20.83
N SER A 29 29.56 10.27 -21.40
CA SER A 29 30.14 9.04 -21.95
C SER A 29 30.62 9.14 -23.41
N THR A 30 30.51 10.31 -24.07
CA THR A 30 30.70 10.40 -25.53
C THR A 30 32.15 10.42 -26.02
N LYS A 31 33.16 10.14 -25.18
CA LYS A 31 34.59 10.21 -25.59
C LYS A 31 35.21 8.90 -26.09
N LYS A 32 34.45 7.84 -26.40
CA LYS A 32 35.05 6.53 -26.73
C LYS A 32 35.33 6.18 -28.19
N HIS A 33 34.98 6.99 -29.19
CA HIS A 33 35.31 6.65 -30.60
C HIS A 33 35.76 7.84 -31.44
N ALA A 34 37.03 8.23 -31.32
CA ALA A 34 37.72 9.05 -32.30
C ALA A 34 39.24 8.82 -32.25
N LYS A 35 39.70 7.57 -32.35
CA LYS A 35 41.10 7.25 -32.71
C LYS A 35 41.12 5.97 -33.53
N ASN A 36 40.96 6.10 -34.85
CA ASN A 36 41.42 5.11 -35.81
C ASN A 36 41.86 5.84 -37.08
N SER A 37 43.11 6.28 -37.09
CA SER A 37 43.92 6.32 -38.32
C SER A 37 45.40 6.52 -37.99
N LYS A 38 46.19 5.53 -38.41
CA LYS A 38 47.61 5.59 -38.85
C LYS A 38 48.76 5.51 -37.82
N LYS A 39 49.34 4.30 -37.83
CA LYS A 39 50.77 3.93 -38.06
C LYS A 39 51.85 4.20 -37.00
N ALA A 40 52.41 3.05 -36.59
CA ALA A 40 53.84 2.70 -36.43
C ALA A 40 54.62 3.22 -35.21
N GLY A 41 54.86 2.28 -34.28
CA GLY A 41 56.18 2.00 -33.72
C GLY A 41 56.70 2.93 -32.64
N SER A 42 56.51 2.57 -31.37
CA SER A 42 57.53 2.75 -30.31
C SER A 42 57.08 2.07 -29.02
N LYS A 43 58.01 1.41 -28.33
CA LYS A 43 57.89 0.87 -26.97
C LYS A 43 58.09 2.01 -25.97
N SER A 44 57.22 2.14 -24.96
CA SER A 44 57.59 2.59 -23.60
C SER A 44 56.38 2.64 -22.67
N ASP A 45 56.55 2.01 -21.51
CA ASP A 45 56.12 2.36 -20.16
C ASP A 45 54.63 2.56 -19.83
N ASP A 46 54.15 1.62 -19.03
CA ASP A 46 52.93 1.66 -18.23
C ASP A 46 52.98 2.81 -17.23
N ASN A 47 52.11 3.81 -17.45
CA ASN A 47 51.66 4.69 -16.37
C ASN A 47 50.15 4.89 -16.53
N ALA A 48 49.38 4.15 -15.72
CA ALA A 48 47.93 4.12 -15.74
C ALA A 48 47.34 5.40 -15.14
N ASN A 49 47.27 6.47 -15.94
CA ASN A 49 46.47 7.64 -15.62
C ASN A 49 44.98 7.30 -15.78
N HIS A 50 44.28 7.16 -14.65
CA HIS A 50 42.81 7.14 -14.60
C HIS A 50 42.27 8.43 -15.22
N THR A 51 41.78 8.34 -16.45
CA THR A 51 41.06 9.43 -17.11
C THR A 51 39.67 9.50 -16.49
N GLU A 52 39.51 10.38 -15.50
CA GLU A 52 38.20 10.70 -14.92
C GLU A 52 37.23 11.11 -16.04
N SER A 53 36.08 10.45 -16.09
CA SER A 53 35.05 10.79 -17.06
C SER A 53 34.45 12.14 -16.66
N PRO A 54 34.49 13.17 -17.53
CA PRO A 54 34.04 14.51 -17.15
C PRO A 54 32.55 14.50 -16.82
N LEU A 55 32.23 14.99 -15.63
CA LEU A 55 30.87 15.30 -15.19
C LEU A 55 30.36 16.51 -15.99
N MET A 56 29.09 16.48 -16.40
CA MET A 56 28.43 17.56 -17.13
C MET A 56 27.14 17.94 -16.42
N PHE A 57 26.89 19.23 -16.25
CA PHE A 57 25.64 19.73 -15.69
C PHE A 57 24.65 20.12 -16.80
N VAL A 58 23.41 19.67 -16.69
CA VAL A 58 22.35 19.84 -17.70
C VAL A 58 21.20 20.65 -17.10
N GLN A 59 20.78 21.71 -17.79
CA GLN A 59 19.63 22.55 -17.39
C GLN A 59 18.31 21.85 -17.72
N VAL A 60 17.39 21.77 -16.75
CA VAL A 60 16.11 21.04 -16.92
C VAL A 60 15.12 21.76 -17.85
N ASN A 61 15.29 23.08 -18.04
CA ASN A 61 14.28 23.97 -18.66
C ASN A 61 14.67 24.54 -20.04
N ARG A 62 15.57 23.91 -20.80
CA ARG A 62 15.97 24.39 -22.14
C ARG A 62 14.91 24.16 -23.23
N SER A 63 15.06 24.88 -24.34
CA SER A 63 14.15 24.86 -25.50
C SER A 63 13.90 23.44 -26.07
N LYS A 64 12.75 23.25 -26.76
CA LYS A 64 12.20 21.92 -27.12
C LYS A 64 13.14 20.99 -27.89
N LYS A 65 14.10 21.52 -28.67
CA LYS A 65 14.97 20.71 -29.55
C LYS A 65 16.20 20.17 -28.81
N GLU A 66 16.85 20.99 -27.98
CA GLU A 66 18.00 20.60 -27.14
C GLU A 66 17.56 19.70 -25.97
N ALA A 67 16.39 19.98 -25.39
CA ALA A 67 15.79 19.19 -24.33
C ALA A 67 15.57 17.71 -24.73
N ARG A 68 15.41 17.39 -26.02
CA ARG A 68 15.21 16.00 -26.47
C ARG A 68 16.49 15.18 -26.38
N LEU A 69 17.63 15.73 -26.78
CA LEU A 69 18.93 15.05 -26.69
C LEU A 69 19.36 14.88 -25.23
N GLU A 70 19.15 15.92 -24.42
CA GLU A 70 19.45 15.91 -22.98
C GLU A 70 18.57 14.91 -22.22
N ARG A 71 17.25 14.89 -22.47
CA ARG A 71 16.34 13.87 -21.89
C ARG A 71 16.72 12.45 -22.32
N THR A 72 17.21 12.27 -23.54
CA THR A 72 17.69 10.96 -24.01
C THR A 72 18.94 10.53 -23.26
N LYS A 73 19.89 11.46 -23.02
CA LYS A 73 21.09 11.20 -22.20
C LYS A 73 20.73 10.88 -20.74
N ILE A 74 19.83 11.65 -20.13
CA ILE A 74 19.36 11.41 -18.76
C ILE A 74 18.67 10.04 -18.66
N ARG A 75 17.76 9.71 -19.59
CA ARG A 75 17.10 8.39 -19.63
C ARG A 75 18.11 7.25 -19.78
N ALA A 76 19.08 7.39 -20.68
CA ALA A 76 20.13 6.38 -20.85
C ALA A 76 20.93 6.18 -19.56
N HIS A 77 21.31 7.27 -18.88
CA HIS A 77 22.04 7.21 -17.62
C HIS A 77 21.24 6.55 -16.49
N VAL A 78 19.98 6.96 -16.30
CA VAL A 78 19.08 6.39 -15.28
C VAL A 78 18.86 4.90 -15.53
N MET A 79 18.60 4.51 -16.78
CA MET A 79 18.42 3.10 -17.14
C MET A 79 19.69 2.29 -16.94
N GLN A 80 20.86 2.83 -17.28
CA GLN A 80 22.14 2.16 -17.06
C GLN A 80 22.44 1.95 -15.57
N ASN A 81 22.19 2.95 -14.72
CA ASN A 81 22.33 2.81 -13.27
C ASN A 81 21.35 1.77 -12.69
N HIS A 82 20.09 1.77 -13.16
CA HIS A 82 19.10 0.77 -12.79
C HIS A 82 19.56 -0.66 -13.15
N PHE A 83 20.11 -0.87 -14.35
CA PHE A 83 20.67 -2.17 -14.74
C PHE A 83 21.89 -2.57 -13.90
N ARG A 84 22.76 -1.62 -13.56
CA ARG A 84 23.92 -1.87 -12.67
C ARG A 84 23.46 -2.37 -11.30
N GLN A 85 22.51 -1.66 -10.67
CA GLN A 85 21.93 -2.07 -9.39
C GLN A 85 21.23 -3.43 -9.46
N LYS A 86 20.55 -3.72 -10.58
CA LYS A 86 19.91 -5.04 -10.79
C LYS A 86 20.95 -6.16 -10.86
N GLN A 87 22.09 -5.95 -11.52
CA GLN A 87 23.17 -6.93 -11.59
C GLN A 87 23.87 -7.12 -10.23
N GLU A 88 24.15 -6.04 -9.50
CA GLU A 88 24.73 -6.12 -8.15
C GLU A 88 23.83 -6.92 -7.19
N LYS A 89 22.51 -6.73 -7.28
CA LYS A 89 21.54 -7.53 -6.49
C LYS A 89 21.58 -9.01 -6.86
N LYS A 90 21.66 -9.35 -8.15
CA LYS A 90 21.81 -10.74 -8.61
C LYS A 90 23.11 -11.37 -8.11
N ALA A 91 24.23 -10.64 -8.19
CA ALA A 91 25.53 -11.11 -7.72
C ALA A 91 25.52 -11.39 -6.20
N LYS A 92 24.93 -10.48 -5.41
CA LYS A 92 24.75 -10.66 -3.96
C LYS A 92 23.84 -11.84 -3.61
N GLN A 93 22.85 -12.15 -4.46
CA GLN A 93 21.96 -13.28 -4.26
C GLN A 93 22.64 -14.63 -4.57
N LEU A 94 23.51 -14.66 -5.58
CA LEU A 94 24.33 -15.83 -5.91
C LEU A 94 25.37 -16.14 -4.82
N GLN A 95 25.99 -15.11 -4.24
CA GLN A 95 26.96 -15.28 -3.14
C GLN A 95 26.34 -15.79 -1.83
N LYS A 96 25.02 -15.63 -1.64
CA LYS A 96 24.32 -16.07 -0.42
C LYS A 96 23.79 -17.51 -0.49
N ARG A 97 24.00 -18.24 -1.60
CA ARG A 97 23.64 -19.66 -1.67
C ARG A 97 24.80 -20.50 -1.13
N PRO A 98 24.68 -21.18 0.02
CA PRO A 98 25.65 -22.19 0.43
C PRO A 98 25.69 -23.30 -0.63
N HIS A 99 26.90 -23.70 -1.02
CA HIS A 99 27.14 -24.80 -1.95
C HIS A 99 26.65 -26.12 -1.35
N HIS A 100 25.39 -26.47 -1.56
CA HIS A 100 24.95 -27.87 -1.51
C HIS A 100 25.17 -28.46 -2.90
N ILE A 101 26.23 -29.26 -3.03
CA ILE A 101 26.50 -30.07 -4.22
C ILE A 101 25.57 -31.28 -4.12
N GLU A 102 24.49 -31.28 -4.89
CA GLU A 102 23.75 -32.50 -5.20
C GLU A 102 23.74 -32.70 -6.71
N HIS A 103 24.36 -33.81 -7.12
CA HIS A 103 24.29 -34.35 -8.46
C HIS A 103 22.88 -34.88 -8.72
N SER A 104 22.15 -34.27 -9.66
CA SER A 104 21.09 -34.96 -10.40
C SER A 104 21.06 -34.45 -11.83
N GLN A 105 21.39 -35.35 -12.76
CA GLN A 105 21.16 -35.19 -14.19
C GLN A 105 19.70 -35.51 -14.47
N GLU A 106 18.94 -34.54 -14.97
CA GLU A 106 17.73 -34.82 -15.74
C GLU A 106 17.67 -33.88 -16.95
N SER A 107 17.72 -34.49 -18.13
CA SER A 107 17.60 -33.85 -19.44
C SER A 107 16.13 -33.74 -19.83
N VAL A 108 15.62 -32.52 -19.99
CA VAL A 108 14.31 -32.27 -20.59
C VAL A 108 14.50 -31.50 -21.91
N GLN A 109 14.13 -32.15 -23.01
CA GLN A 109 14.04 -31.57 -24.34
C GLN A 109 12.84 -30.61 -24.40
N ALA A 110 13.06 -29.39 -24.87
CA ALA A 110 12.00 -28.43 -25.20
C ALA A 110 11.83 -28.35 -26.73
N SER A 111 10.68 -28.79 -27.23
CA SER A 111 10.27 -28.60 -28.63
C SER A 111 9.66 -27.21 -28.82
N VAL A 112 10.28 -26.42 -29.69
CA VAL A 112 9.77 -25.11 -30.15
C VAL A 112 8.79 -25.34 -31.28
N VAL A 113 7.52 -24.95 -31.08
CA VAL A 113 6.50 -24.84 -32.14
C VAL A 113 6.36 -23.36 -32.49
N THR A 114 6.79 -22.98 -33.68
CA THR A 114 6.55 -21.65 -34.27
C THR A 114 5.33 -21.71 -35.18
N SER A 115 4.23 -21.05 -34.79
CA SER A 115 3.09 -20.80 -35.66
C SER A 115 3.14 -19.37 -36.20
N ASN A 116 3.41 -19.24 -37.49
CA ASN A 116 3.24 -18.01 -38.27
C ASN A 116 1.75 -17.79 -38.58
N SER A 117 1.23 -16.60 -38.30
CA SER A 117 -0.04 -16.15 -38.89
C SER A 117 0.10 -14.72 -39.38
N HIS A 118 -0.23 -14.55 -40.67
CA HIS A 118 -0.27 -13.31 -41.43
C HIS A 118 -1.27 -12.30 -40.82
N ILE A 119 -0.87 -11.03 -40.77
CA ILE A 119 -1.74 -9.90 -40.43
C ILE A 119 -2.12 -9.21 -41.75
N GLU A 120 -3.38 -9.33 -42.15
CA GLU A 120 -3.99 -8.47 -43.17
C GLU A 120 -4.39 -7.12 -42.55
N ILE A 121 -4.05 -6.04 -43.24
CA ILE A 121 -4.36 -4.66 -42.85
C ILE A 121 -5.70 -4.29 -43.51
N CYS A 122 -6.79 -4.29 -42.75
CA CYS A 122 -8.06 -3.72 -43.20
C CYS A 122 -8.09 -2.20 -43.03
N ALA A 123 -8.54 -1.50 -44.07
CA ALA A 123 -8.72 -0.06 -44.11
C ALA A 123 -9.83 0.43 -43.16
N PHE A 124 -9.53 1.45 -42.36
CA PHE A 124 -10.47 2.08 -41.44
C PHE A 124 -11.50 2.95 -42.19
N ARG A 125 -12.80 2.70 -41.94
CA ARG A 125 -13.87 3.66 -42.24
C ARG A 125 -13.97 4.70 -41.12
N LEU A 126 -14.16 5.96 -41.52
CA LEU A 126 -14.47 7.08 -40.64
C LEU A 126 -15.80 6.83 -39.90
N GLN A 127 -15.78 6.87 -38.57
CA GLN A 127 -17.00 6.76 -37.75
C GLN A 127 -17.72 8.11 -37.64
N PRO A 128 -19.07 8.13 -37.56
CA PRO A 128 -19.85 9.35 -37.40
C PRO A 128 -19.74 9.90 -35.97
N THR A 129 -19.65 11.22 -35.87
CA THR A 129 -19.68 11.99 -34.62
C THR A 129 -21.06 11.96 -33.98
N ALA A 130 -21.38 10.89 -33.26
CA ALA A 130 -22.47 10.88 -32.29
C ALA A 130 -22.01 10.08 -31.07
N SER A 131 -22.33 10.61 -29.88
CA SER A 131 -21.98 10.14 -28.53
C SER A 131 -22.50 8.73 -28.19
N LEU A 132 -22.13 7.72 -28.97
CA LEU A 132 -22.24 6.32 -28.59
C LEU A 132 -20.86 5.91 -28.08
N ASP A 133 -20.79 5.58 -26.79
CA ASP A 133 -19.61 4.91 -26.25
C ASP A 133 -19.38 3.65 -27.11
N PRO A 134 -18.29 3.56 -27.89
CA PRO A 134 -18.05 2.45 -28.82
C PRO A 134 -17.93 1.11 -28.10
N PHE A 135 -17.87 1.12 -26.77
CA PHE A 135 -17.85 -0.06 -25.92
C PHE A 135 -19.23 -0.42 -25.33
N ALA A 136 -20.28 0.40 -25.52
CA ALA A 136 -21.62 0.09 -25.04
C ALA A 136 -22.32 -1.01 -25.84
N SER A 137 -21.92 -1.24 -27.10
CA SER A 137 -22.54 -2.20 -28.01
C SER A 137 -21.86 -3.57 -28.07
N TYR A 138 -20.70 -3.74 -27.42
CA TYR A 138 -19.99 -5.01 -27.38
C TYR A 138 -19.56 -5.32 -25.94
N PRO A 139 -20.15 -6.33 -25.27
CA PRO A 139 -19.57 -6.82 -24.04
C PRO A 139 -18.16 -7.34 -24.36
N ILE A 140 -17.14 -6.56 -23.99
CA ILE A 140 -15.74 -6.99 -24.12
C ILE A 140 -15.54 -8.11 -23.12
N GLU A 141 -15.38 -9.35 -23.61
CA GLU A 141 -15.05 -10.48 -22.76
C GLU A 141 -13.78 -10.21 -21.95
N MET A 142 -13.77 -10.65 -20.69
CA MET A 142 -12.63 -10.54 -19.79
C MET A 142 -11.54 -11.52 -20.21
N ASP A 143 -10.73 -11.15 -21.20
CA ASP A 143 -9.58 -11.93 -21.65
C ASP A 143 -8.35 -11.72 -20.74
N SER A 144 -7.31 -12.55 -20.92
CA SER A 144 -6.06 -12.43 -20.15
C SER A 144 -5.39 -11.05 -20.29
N ARG A 145 -5.59 -10.38 -21.43
CA ARG A 145 -5.04 -9.05 -21.70
C ARG A 145 -5.72 -7.98 -20.85
N THR A 146 -7.02 -8.08 -20.66
CA THR A 146 -7.79 -7.20 -19.78
C THR A 146 -7.38 -7.34 -18.33
N HIS A 147 -7.15 -8.58 -17.86
CA HIS A 147 -6.63 -8.83 -16.52
C HIS A 147 -5.25 -8.19 -16.33
N LEU A 148 -4.39 -8.28 -17.34
CA LEU A 148 -3.07 -7.65 -17.32
C LEU A 148 -3.16 -6.13 -17.27
N LEU A 149 -4.08 -5.52 -18.02
CA LEU A 149 -4.31 -4.08 -18.02
C LEU A 149 -4.84 -3.59 -16.66
N ALA A 150 -5.83 -4.27 -16.07
CA ALA A 150 -6.32 -3.98 -14.74
C ALA A 150 -5.20 -4.11 -13.70
N HIS A 151 -4.39 -5.17 -13.80
CA HIS A 151 -3.24 -5.37 -12.92
C HIS A 151 -2.19 -4.25 -13.09
N HIS A 152 -1.91 -3.79 -14.30
CA HIS A 152 -1.04 -2.64 -14.54
C HIS A 152 -1.59 -1.35 -13.94
N TYR A 153 -2.89 -1.09 -14.08
CA TYR A 153 -3.54 0.06 -13.45
C TYR A 153 -3.37 0.03 -11.92
N ILE A 154 -3.58 -1.13 -11.30
CA ILE A 154 -3.39 -1.34 -9.87
C ILE A 154 -1.93 -1.09 -9.45
N THR A 155 -0.98 -1.64 -10.20
CA THR A 155 0.46 -1.45 -9.93
C THR A 155 0.89 0.01 -10.06
N ILE A 156 0.38 0.73 -11.06
CA ILE A 156 0.61 2.16 -11.23
C ILE A 156 0.01 2.93 -10.06
N LEU A 157 -1.23 2.63 -9.66
CA LEU A 157 -1.91 3.28 -8.53
C LEU A 157 -1.13 3.15 -7.22
N VAL A 158 -0.55 1.98 -6.95
CA VAL A 158 0.34 1.77 -5.80
C VAL A 158 1.64 2.58 -5.95
N GLY A 159 2.17 2.71 -7.17
CA GLY A 159 3.39 3.45 -7.48
C GLY A 159 3.25 4.98 -7.56
N VAL A 160 2.04 5.51 -7.71
CA VAL A 160 1.75 6.96 -7.87
C VAL A 160 1.96 7.76 -6.56
N GLY A 161 2.40 7.12 -5.47
CA GLY A 161 3.24 7.73 -4.44
C GLY A 161 2.89 9.17 -4.02
N GLY A 162 1.68 9.39 -3.51
CA GLY A 162 1.23 10.67 -2.96
C GLY A 162 0.33 11.51 -3.87
N ASP A 163 0.29 11.27 -5.19
CA ASP A 163 -0.60 12.04 -6.09
C ASP A 163 -2.04 11.50 -6.03
N VAL A 164 -2.84 12.10 -5.15
CA VAL A 164 -4.25 11.77 -4.93
C VAL A 164 -5.10 12.02 -6.18
N PHE A 165 -4.78 13.05 -6.97
CA PHE A 165 -5.56 13.40 -8.16
C PHE A 165 -5.35 12.39 -9.28
N ALA A 166 -4.11 12.01 -9.56
CA ALA A 166 -3.81 10.94 -10.50
C ALA A 166 -4.44 9.63 -10.07
N ALA A 167 -4.35 9.28 -8.78
CA ALA A 167 -4.98 8.07 -8.25
C ALA A 167 -6.51 8.06 -8.45
N LYS A 168 -7.17 9.20 -8.20
CA LYS A 168 -8.60 9.38 -8.43
C LYS A 168 -8.99 9.25 -9.90
N ALA A 169 -8.24 9.88 -10.81
CA ALA A 169 -8.47 9.77 -12.24
C ALA A 169 -8.35 8.32 -12.73
N HIS A 170 -7.32 7.60 -12.29
CA HIS A 170 -7.10 6.19 -12.64
C HIS A 170 -8.20 5.28 -12.08
N LEU A 171 -8.62 5.47 -10.84
CA LEU A 171 -9.72 4.70 -10.25
C LEU A 171 -11.07 4.98 -10.92
N ASN A 172 -11.32 6.22 -11.36
CA ASN A 172 -12.52 6.54 -12.17
C ASN A 172 -12.49 5.80 -13.52
N GLY A 173 -11.34 5.79 -14.20
CA GLY A 173 -11.16 5.02 -15.43
C GLY A 173 -11.37 3.51 -15.22
N LEU A 174 -10.81 2.96 -14.15
CA LEU A 174 -11.00 1.56 -13.76
C LEU A 174 -12.47 1.26 -13.47
N ASN A 175 -13.18 2.13 -12.75
CA ASN A 175 -14.61 1.96 -12.51
C ASN A 175 -15.40 1.94 -13.82
N ARG A 176 -15.14 2.88 -14.74
CA ARG A 176 -15.79 2.86 -16.05
C ARG A 176 -15.52 1.55 -16.81
N MET A 177 -14.27 1.08 -16.81
CA MET A 177 -13.89 -0.19 -17.45
C MET A 177 -14.63 -1.41 -16.86
N ILE A 178 -14.87 -1.41 -15.55
CA ILE A 178 -15.60 -2.48 -14.86
C ILE A 178 -17.08 -2.42 -15.21
N GLN A 179 -17.69 -1.22 -15.21
CA GLN A 179 -19.10 -1.05 -15.56
C GLN A 179 -19.39 -1.51 -17.00
N ILE A 180 -18.52 -1.17 -17.96
CA ILE A 180 -18.64 -1.61 -19.36
C ILE A 180 -18.60 -3.15 -19.49
N ARG A 181 -18.02 -3.86 -18.51
CA ARG A 181 -17.86 -5.33 -18.53
C ARG A 181 -18.87 -6.08 -17.67
N GLY A 182 -20.05 -5.52 -17.47
CA GLY A 182 -21.09 -6.15 -16.66
C GLY A 182 -20.94 -5.92 -15.15
N GLY A 183 -20.14 -4.93 -14.77
CA GLY A 183 -20.02 -4.47 -13.38
C GLY A 183 -19.10 -5.33 -12.52
N PHE A 184 -19.01 -4.95 -11.25
CA PHE A 184 -18.06 -5.55 -10.31
C PHE A 184 -18.32 -7.04 -10.08
N ALA A 185 -19.58 -7.50 -10.17
CA ALA A 185 -19.95 -8.90 -10.00
C ALA A 185 -19.33 -9.82 -11.07
N ALA A 186 -19.11 -9.32 -12.29
CA ALA A 186 -18.56 -10.08 -13.42
C ALA A 186 -17.06 -10.38 -13.31
N LEU A 187 -16.35 -9.73 -12.39
CA LEU A 187 -14.91 -9.92 -12.19
C LEU A 187 -14.62 -11.20 -11.40
N ASP A 188 -13.46 -11.81 -11.65
CA ASP A 188 -12.97 -12.90 -10.82
C ASP A 188 -12.59 -12.39 -9.41
N HIS A 189 -12.51 -13.33 -8.46
CA HIS A 189 -12.24 -13.02 -7.06
C HIS A 189 -10.90 -12.28 -6.86
N THR A 190 -9.85 -12.65 -7.61
CA THR A 190 -8.52 -12.06 -7.46
C THR A 190 -8.51 -10.61 -7.90
N LEU A 191 -9.18 -10.30 -9.02
CA LEU A 191 -9.33 -8.91 -9.46
C LEU A 191 -10.15 -8.09 -8.47
N LYS A 192 -11.27 -8.62 -7.96
CA LYS A 192 -12.09 -7.95 -6.94
C LYS A 192 -11.25 -7.55 -5.74
N GLN A 193 -10.45 -8.48 -5.20
CA GLN A 193 -9.55 -8.22 -4.08
C GLN A 193 -8.54 -7.11 -4.40
N LYS A 194 -7.87 -7.18 -5.55
CA LYS A 194 -6.88 -6.16 -5.93
C LYS A 194 -7.51 -4.78 -6.12
N ILE A 195 -8.69 -4.72 -6.73
CA ILE A 195 -9.42 -3.46 -6.93
C ILE A 195 -9.83 -2.86 -5.59
N CYS A 196 -10.41 -3.67 -4.70
CA CYS A 196 -10.81 -3.22 -3.36
C CYS A 196 -9.62 -2.80 -2.51
N PHE A 197 -8.50 -3.51 -2.57
CA PHE A 197 -7.29 -3.09 -1.90
C PHE A 197 -6.81 -1.73 -2.41
N THR A 198 -6.81 -1.54 -3.72
CA THR A 198 -6.37 -0.28 -4.35
C THR A 198 -7.28 0.88 -3.99
N ASP A 199 -8.59 0.65 -4.05
CA ASP A 199 -9.60 1.65 -3.70
C ASP A 199 -9.55 1.97 -2.19
N TYR A 200 -9.40 0.97 -1.32
CA TYR A 200 -9.14 1.14 0.12
C TYR A 200 -7.96 2.10 0.35
N LEU A 201 -6.81 1.84 -0.31
CA LEU A 201 -5.63 2.70 -0.16
C LEU A 201 -5.89 4.15 -0.59
N CYS A 202 -6.81 4.38 -1.52
CA CYS A 202 -7.17 5.71 -1.98
C CYS A 202 -8.28 6.38 -1.17
N CYS A 203 -9.12 5.63 -0.45
CA CYS A 203 -10.25 6.16 0.31
C CYS A 203 -9.90 6.47 1.78
N VAL A 204 -8.95 5.73 2.38
CA VAL A 204 -8.58 5.91 3.80
C VAL A 204 -8.06 7.32 4.09
N GLN A 205 -7.26 7.91 3.18
CA GLN A 205 -6.68 9.23 3.39
C GLN A 205 -7.70 10.37 3.29
N PRO A 206 -8.46 10.55 2.21
CA PRO A 206 -9.37 11.68 2.09
C PRO A 206 -10.68 11.52 2.90
N ASP A 207 -10.80 10.46 3.71
CA ASP A 207 -12.07 10.03 4.29
C ASP A 207 -13.19 9.93 3.25
N GLU A 208 -12.86 9.49 2.02
CA GLU A 208 -13.87 9.25 0.99
C GLU A 208 -14.52 7.89 1.21
N GLY A 209 -15.79 7.75 0.80
CA GLY A 209 -16.42 6.43 0.71
C GLY A 209 -15.74 5.58 -0.37
N PRO A 210 -15.76 4.24 -0.27
CA PRO A 210 -15.21 3.38 -1.31
C PRO A 210 -16.04 3.50 -2.60
N ARG A 211 -15.37 3.49 -3.76
CA ARG A 211 -16.00 3.69 -5.07
C ARG A 211 -16.70 2.44 -5.57
N PHE A 212 -16.15 1.28 -5.24
CA PHE A 212 -16.69 0.00 -5.66
C PHE A 212 -17.60 -0.56 -4.57
N ARG A 213 -18.91 -0.50 -4.74
CA ARG A 213 -19.78 -1.21 -3.80
C ARG A 213 -19.52 -2.69 -3.94
N PHE A 214 -18.95 -3.29 -2.88
CA PHE A 214 -18.96 -4.73 -2.75
C PHE A 214 -20.43 -5.14 -2.80
N PRO A 215 -20.81 -6.16 -3.60
CA PRO A 215 -22.16 -6.69 -3.51
C PRO A 215 -22.39 -6.99 -2.04
N ALA A 216 -23.44 -6.38 -1.46
CA ALA A 216 -23.90 -6.79 -0.14
C ALA A 216 -23.93 -8.32 -0.19
N PRO A 217 -23.33 -9.01 0.79
CA PRO A 217 -23.04 -10.43 0.70
C PRO A 217 -24.33 -11.21 0.44
N SER A 218 -24.69 -11.32 -0.84
CA SER A 218 -25.99 -11.82 -1.24
C SER A 218 -25.85 -13.31 -1.09
N LYS A 219 -26.22 -13.81 0.09
CA LYS A 219 -26.08 -15.22 0.46
C LYS A 219 -24.64 -15.68 0.65
N SER A 220 -23.73 -14.82 1.12
CA SER A 220 -22.50 -15.38 1.72
C SER A 220 -22.93 -16.25 2.90
N PRO A 221 -22.62 -17.56 2.92
CA PRO A 221 -23.07 -18.48 3.96
C PRO A 221 -22.56 -18.13 5.37
N CYS A 222 -21.74 -17.08 5.50
CA CYS A 222 -21.19 -16.59 6.76
C CYS A 222 -22.17 -15.67 7.52
N LEU A 223 -22.96 -14.82 6.83
CA LEU A 223 -23.67 -13.70 7.48
C LEU A 223 -25.13 -13.96 7.87
N ASN A 224 -25.78 -14.98 7.30
CA ASN A 224 -27.13 -15.39 7.71
C ASN A 224 -27.14 -16.39 8.89
N LYS A 225 -26.00 -16.60 9.53
CA LYS A 225 -25.92 -17.44 10.74
C LYS A 225 -26.13 -16.53 11.93
N ASN A 226 -27.04 -16.89 12.83
CA ASN A 226 -27.13 -16.32 14.17
C ASN A 226 -25.71 -16.19 14.72
N ILE A 227 -25.23 -14.95 14.86
CA ILE A 227 -23.87 -14.69 15.30
C ILE A 227 -23.76 -15.30 16.69
N ASN A 228 -22.88 -16.27 16.85
CA ASN A 228 -22.63 -16.87 18.15
C ASN A 228 -21.89 -15.82 18.99
N LEU A 229 -22.63 -15.10 19.84
CA LEU A 229 -22.11 -14.01 20.66
C LEU A 229 -20.96 -14.47 21.56
N HIS A 230 -20.88 -15.75 21.92
CA HIS A 230 -19.76 -16.31 22.69
C HIS A 230 -18.42 -16.30 21.93
N LYS A 231 -18.44 -16.10 20.60
CA LYS A 231 -17.23 -15.96 19.78
C LYS A 231 -16.80 -14.50 19.59
N VAL A 232 -17.63 -13.54 19.99
CA VAL A 232 -17.28 -12.12 19.97
C VAL A 232 -16.29 -11.88 21.11
N PRO A 233 -15.20 -11.09 20.95
CA PRO A 233 -14.32 -10.74 22.05
C PRO A 233 -15.09 -10.10 23.22
N ASN A 234 -14.73 -10.45 24.45
CA ASN A 234 -15.47 -10.07 25.66
C ASN A 234 -15.69 -8.56 25.79
N GLY A 235 -14.73 -7.73 25.36
CA GLY A 235 -14.84 -6.28 25.38
C GLY A 235 -15.99 -5.78 24.51
N PHE A 236 -16.20 -6.35 23.32
CA PHE A 236 -17.37 -6.04 22.50
C PHE A 236 -18.66 -6.63 23.08
N GLN A 237 -18.60 -7.81 23.71
CA GLN A 237 -19.77 -8.36 24.42
C GLN A 237 -20.23 -7.44 25.55
N ASN A 238 -19.30 -6.82 26.28
CA ASN A 238 -19.60 -5.87 27.36
C ASN A 238 -20.24 -4.57 26.83
N ILE A 239 -19.98 -4.20 25.58
CA ILE A 239 -20.57 -3.02 24.93
C ILE A 239 -21.99 -3.30 24.42
N LEU A 240 -22.31 -4.53 24.00
CA LEU A 240 -23.60 -4.88 23.38
C LEU A 240 -24.84 -4.49 24.21
N PRO A 241 -24.87 -4.68 25.55
CA PRO A 241 -25.99 -4.22 26.38
C PRO A 241 -26.15 -2.70 26.40
N LEU A 242 -25.07 -1.95 26.18
CA LEU A 242 -25.04 -0.50 26.22
C LEU A 242 -25.45 0.10 24.85
N VAL A 243 -24.92 -0.50 23.78
CA VAL A 243 -25.10 -0.04 22.40
C VAL A 243 -25.31 -1.23 21.46
N PRO A 244 -26.40 -1.26 20.67
CA PRO A 244 -26.57 -2.28 19.64
C PRO A 244 -25.53 -2.06 18.55
N LEU A 245 -24.58 -2.99 18.44
CA LEU A 245 -23.59 -2.99 17.38
C LEU A 245 -24.17 -3.62 16.09
N ASP A 246 -23.71 -3.11 14.94
CA ASP A 246 -24.13 -3.62 13.63
C ASP A 246 -23.77 -5.10 13.46
N GLN A 247 -24.71 -5.89 12.91
CA GLN A 247 -24.51 -7.34 12.76
C GLN A 247 -23.38 -7.68 11.78
N GLU A 248 -23.22 -6.91 10.72
CA GLU A 248 -22.10 -7.08 9.80
C GLU A 248 -20.77 -6.76 10.49
N PHE A 249 -20.72 -5.73 11.36
CA PHE A 249 -19.55 -5.45 12.19
C PHE A 249 -19.20 -6.64 13.10
N LEU A 250 -20.18 -7.16 13.85
CA LEU A 250 -19.97 -8.31 14.73
C LEU A 250 -19.49 -9.55 13.97
N GLY A 251 -20.04 -9.79 12.77
CA GLY A 251 -19.59 -10.87 11.90
C GLY A 251 -18.12 -10.72 11.52
N ILE A 252 -17.69 -9.50 11.15
CA ILE A 252 -16.29 -9.20 10.86
C ILE A 252 -15.42 -9.43 12.08
N VAL A 253 -15.82 -8.96 13.26
CA VAL A 253 -15.05 -9.13 14.51
C VAL A 253 -14.88 -10.60 14.87
N VAL A 254 -15.91 -11.44 14.73
CA VAL A 254 -15.81 -12.89 14.97
C VAL A 254 -14.83 -13.56 14.00
N ASP A 255 -14.89 -13.20 12.72
CA ASP A 255 -13.96 -13.74 11.72
C ASP A 255 -12.51 -13.33 12.02
N VAL A 256 -12.30 -12.09 12.45
CA VAL A 256 -10.97 -11.57 12.83
C VAL A 256 -10.46 -12.19 14.12
N GLU A 257 -11.30 -12.41 15.13
CA GLU A 257 -10.89 -13.11 16.35
C GLU A 257 -10.50 -14.56 16.05
N GLY A 258 -11.24 -15.23 15.16
CA GLY A 258 -10.86 -16.54 14.64
C GLY A 258 -9.48 -16.52 13.98
N PHE A 259 -9.13 -15.46 13.26
CA PHE A 259 -7.78 -15.23 12.77
C PHE A 259 -6.76 -15.03 13.91
N CYS A 260 -7.04 -14.15 14.87
CA CYS A 260 -6.16 -13.91 16.03
C CYS A 260 -5.84 -15.21 16.79
N VAL A 261 -6.84 -16.05 17.04
CA VAL A 261 -6.66 -17.36 17.71
C VAL A 261 -5.75 -18.27 16.91
N ARG A 262 -6.00 -18.44 15.60
CA ARG A 262 -5.13 -19.27 14.73
C ARG A 262 -3.72 -18.71 14.65
N PHE A 263 -3.59 -17.39 14.63
CA PHE A 263 -2.31 -16.71 14.61
C PHE A 263 -1.52 -17.01 15.89
N ARG A 264 -2.15 -16.91 17.07
CA ARG A 264 -1.54 -17.27 18.37
C ARG A 264 -1.12 -18.75 18.40
N GLN A 265 -1.97 -19.66 17.92
CA GLN A 265 -1.66 -21.10 17.87
C GLN A 265 -0.48 -21.44 16.95
N ALA A 266 -0.40 -20.79 15.78
CA ALA A 266 0.69 -20.99 14.83
C ALA A 266 2.02 -20.46 15.36
N GLN A 267 1.99 -19.41 16.19
CA GLN A 267 3.17 -18.89 16.86
C GLN A 267 3.73 -19.89 17.88
N LEU A 268 2.87 -20.52 18.67
CA LEU A 268 3.29 -21.50 19.68
C LEU A 268 3.87 -22.79 19.08
N SER A 269 3.53 -23.11 17.84
CA SER A 269 3.81 -24.43 17.25
C SER A 269 5.09 -24.50 16.40
N ASP A 270 5.97 -23.49 16.41
CA ASP A 270 7.10 -23.32 15.47
C ASP A 270 6.69 -23.35 13.97
N ILE A 271 5.37 -23.33 13.71
CA ILE A 271 4.76 -23.27 12.38
C ILE A 271 4.79 -21.83 11.84
N ARG A 272 5.54 -20.92 12.49
CA ARG A 272 5.64 -19.50 12.12
C ARG A 272 5.97 -19.29 10.63
N ASN A 273 6.74 -20.21 10.05
CA ASN A 273 7.13 -20.15 8.63
C ASN A 273 6.03 -20.60 7.65
N ARG A 274 4.91 -21.16 8.11
CA ARG A 274 3.83 -21.65 7.23
C ARG A 274 2.64 -20.71 7.10
N LEU A 275 2.46 -19.73 7.99
CA LEU A 275 1.40 -18.74 7.82
C LEU A 275 1.75 -17.85 6.63
N ARG A 276 1.08 -18.08 5.50
CA ARG A 276 1.25 -17.23 4.33
C ARG A 276 0.32 -16.02 4.46
N PRO A 277 0.77 -14.84 4.01
CA PRO A 277 -0.07 -13.64 3.98
C PRO A 277 -1.38 -13.82 3.23
N HIS A 278 -1.37 -14.67 2.20
CA HIS A 278 -2.55 -14.98 1.39
C HIS A 278 -3.55 -15.90 2.10
N ASP A 279 -3.14 -16.56 3.19
CA ASP A 279 -4.05 -17.40 3.97
C ASP A 279 -5.12 -16.54 4.68
N TYR A 280 -4.90 -15.22 4.78
CA TYR A 280 -5.83 -14.28 5.41
C TYR A 280 -5.97 -13.01 4.57
N ASP A 281 -6.91 -13.04 3.62
CA ASP A 281 -7.30 -11.82 2.93
C ASP A 281 -8.18 -10.94 3.85
N VAL A 282 -7.53 -10.01 4.54
CA VAL A 282 -8.22 -9.00 5.35
C VAL A 282 -8.67 -7.78 4.57
N THR A 283 -8.34 -7.69 3.28
CA THR A 283 -8.78 -6.59 2.41
C THR A 283 -10.29 -6.49 2.42
N THR A 284 -10.98 -7.63 2.32
CA THR A 284 -12.43 -7.68 2.31
C THR A 284 -13.03 -7.12 3.61
N TYR A 285 -12.46 -7.45 4.77
CA TYR A 285 -12.93 -6.92 6.07
C TYR A 285 -12.69 -5.42 6.20
N ARG A 286 -11.47 -4.95 5.87
CA ARG A 286 -11.13 -3.51 5.86
C ARG A 286 -12.07 -2.73 4.96
N TYR A 287 -12.31 -3.25 3.75
CA TYR A 287 -13.16 -2.60 2.77
C TYR A 287 -14.60 -2.50 3.27
N ARG A 288 -15.15 -3.59 3.81
CA ARG A 288 -16.49 -3.62 4.41
C ARG A 288 -16.61 -2.65 5.57
N LEU A 289 -15.65 -2.62 6.49
CA LEU A 289 -15.63 -1.65 7.60
C LEU A 289 -15.62 -0.19 7.13
N ILE A 290 -15.00 0.14 5.99
CA ILE A 290 -15.09 1.49 5.44
C ILE A 290 -16.46 1.76 4.82
N CYS A 291 -17.07 0.77 4.16
CA CYS A 291 -18.39 0.88 3.54
C CYS A 291 -19.56 1.08 4.53
N MET A 292 -19.37 0.85 5.84
CA MET A 292 -20.43 0.98 6.85
C MET A 292 -20.75 2.47 7.17
N GLU A 293 -21.08 3.23 6.14
CA GLU A 293 -21.15 4.71 6.03
C GLU A 293 -22.08 5.42 7.03
N ASN A 294 -22.91 4.70 7.79
CA ASN A 294 -23.71 5.23 8.90
C ASN A 294 -22.87 6.00 9.94
N ALA A 295 -21.55 5.73 9.94
CA ALA A 295 -20.62 6.16 10.96
C ALA A 295 -20.02 7.56 10.87
N ARG A 296 -20.23 8.27 9.76
CA ARG A 296 -19.66 9.63 9.60
C ARG A 296 -20.56 10.72 10.18
N LEU A 297 -21.81 10.38 10.46
CA LEU A 297 -22.85 11.28 10.93
C LEU A 297 -23.40 10.79 12.27
N SER A 298 -22.53 10.39 13.21
CA SER A 298 -22.96 9.92 14.53
C SER A 298 -23.71 11.02 15.27
N LYS A 299 -25.03 11.02 15.12
CA LYS A 299 -25.97 11.97 15.73
C LYS A 299 -26.30 11.57 17.16
N SER A 300 -26.29 10.27 17.44
CA SER A 300 -26.50 9.72 18.77
C SER A 300 -25.20 9.21 19.39
N HIS A 301 -25.19 9.08 20.72
CA HIS A 301 -24.11 8.43 21.45
C HIS A 301 -23.94 6.94 21.03
N LYS A 302 -25.04 6.27 20.71
CA LYS A 302 -25.02 4.88 20.21
C LYS A 302 -24.27 4.78 18.88
N ASP A 303 -24.55 5.69 17.95
CA ASP A 303 -23.83 5.75 16.67
C ASP A 303 -22.34 6.00 16.93
N LEU A 304 -22.01 6.95 17.81
CA LEU A 304 -20.61 7.29 18.16
C LEU A 304 -19.81 6.06 18.61
N VAL A 305 -20.38 5.25 19.51
CA VAL A 305 -19.71 4.04 20.04
C VAL A 305 -19.53 2.99 18.94
N GLY A 306 -20.57 2.74 18.13
CA GLY A 306 -20.47 1.81 17.00
C GLY A 306 -19.37 2.23 16.01
N ASP A 307 -19.27 3.53 15.77
CA ASP A 307 -18.28 4.12 14.86
C ASP A 307 -16.87 4.03 15.42
N ALA A 308 -16.72 4.30 16.72
CA ALA A 308 -15.47 4.15 17.42
C ALA A 308 -14.98 2.69 17.36
N CYS A 309 -15.87 1.71 17.57
CA CYS A 309 -15.55 0.28 17.43
C CYS A 309 -15.08 -0.08 16.01
N ARG A 310 -15.77 0.43 14.99
CA ARG A 310 -15.45 0.24 13.58
C ARG A 310 -14.10 0.85 13.20
N VAL A 311 -13.87 2.10 13.60
CA VAL A 311 -12.62 2.84 13.34
C VAL A 311 -11.46 2.22 14.11
N GLY A 312 -11.67 1.79 15.35
CA GLY A 312 -10.73 1.00 16.13
C GLY A 312 -10.36 -0.30 15.44
N SER A 313 -11.33 -0.99 14.85
CA SER A 313 -11.05 -2.23 14.10
C SER A 313 -10.23 -1.97 12.83
N LEU A 314 -10.46 -0.85 12.13
CA LEU A 314 -9.59 -0.41 11.03
C LEU A 314 -8.17 -0.09 11.51
N ALA A 315 -8.04 0.53 12.68
CA ALA A 315 -6.75 0.83 13.29
C ALA A 315 -6.01 -0.46 13.68
N PHE A 316 -6.69 -1.42 14.31
CA PHE A 316 -6.18 -2.77 14.59
C PHE A 316 -5.68 -3.45 13.31
N PHE A 317 -6.47 -3.41 12.24
CA PHE A 317 -6.05 -3.96 10.97
C PHE A 317 -4.79 -3.27 10.44
N LYS A 318 -4.63 -1.96 10.67
CA LYS A 318 -3.43 -1.25 10.27
C LYS A 318 -2.23 -1.67 11.12
N THR A 319 -2.35 -1.72 12.46
CA THR A 319 -1.25 -2.11 13.36
C THR A 319 -0.76 -3.52 13.08
N VAL A 320 -1.68 -4.47 12.86
CA VAL A 320 -1.33 -5.86 12.59
C VAL A 320 -0.68 -6.01 11.21
N PHE A 321 -1.34 -5.57 10.15
CA PHE A 321 -0.94 -5.93 8.79
C PHE A 321 0.09 -4.99 8.15
N ASP A 322 0.33 -3.80 8.71
CA ASP A 322 1.44 -2.96 8.24
C ASP A 322 2.79 -3.47 8.79
N GLN A 323 2.80 -4.13 9.96
CA GLN A 323 4.01 -4.76 10.51
C GLN A 323 4.48 -5.95 9.68
N PHE A 324 3.54 -6.73 9.13
CA PHE A 324 3.90 -7.75 8.18
C PHE A 324 4.18 -7.09 6.83
N SER A 325 5.45 -6.78 6.58
CA SER A 325 6.01 -6.39 5.26
C SER A 325 5.83 -7.49 4.17
N CYS A 326 4.92 -8.43 4.40
CA CYS A 326 4.77 -9.69 3.72
C CYS A 326 4.05 -9.57 2.37
N TRP A 327 3.76 -8.35 1.92
CA TRP A 327 3.36 -8.03 0.54
C TRP A 327 4.54 -7.94 -0.44
N GLY A 328 5.72 -8.41 -0.02
CA GLY A 328 6.83 -8.75 -0.91
C GLY A 328 8.17 -8.10 -0.51
N PRO A 329 9.30 -8.76 -0.78
CA PRO A 329 10.63 -8.35 -0.33
C PRO A 329 11.15 -7.02 -0.94
N SER A 330 10.39 -6.36 -1.81
CA SER A 330 10.82 -5.16 -2.54
C SER A 330 9.98 -3.91 -2.27
N HIS A 331 8.91 -4.01 -1.49
CA HIS A 331 8.09 -2.85 -1.17
C HIS A 331 7.91 -2.78 0.34
N ARG A 332 8.87 -2.12 0.98
CA ARG A 332 8.58 -1.28 2.15
C ARG A 332 7.59 -0.21 1.69
N VAL A 333 6.33 -0.58 1.47
CA VAL A 333 5.23 0.37 1.62
C VAL A 333 5.14 0.56 3.13
N TRP A 334 6.13 1.24 3.71
CA TRP A 334 5.96 1.84 5.02
C TRP A 334 4.69 2.65 4.88
N GLY A 335 3.65 2.16 5.54
CA GLY A 335 2.28 2.54 5.31
C GLY A 335 2.22 4.05 5.27
N ARG A 336 1.59 4.60 4.24
CA ARG A 336 1.33 6.04 4.21
C ARG A 336 0.84 6.45 5.60
N PRO A 337 1.34 7.58 6.15
CA PRO A 337 0.82 8.13 7.37
C PRO A 337 -0.70 8.11 7.29
N SER A 338 -1.31 7.47 8.27
CA SER A 338 -2.76 7.43 8.38
C SER A 338 -3.20 8.47 9.39
N GLU A 339 -2.67 9.69 9.24
CA GLU A 339 -2.99 10.87 10.06
C GLU A 339 -4.51 10.97 10.23
N VAL A 340 -5.25 10.84 9.13
CA VAL A 340 -6.72 10.86 9.15
C VAL A 340 -7.36 9.79 10.05
N LEU A 341 -6.78 8.59 10.14
CA LEU A 341 -7.31 7.56 11.04
C LEU A 341 -6.96 7.86 12.51
N VAL A 342 -5.75 8.38 12.77
CA VAL A 342 -5.31 8.82 14.10
C VAL A 342 -6.14 10.01 14.60
N ASP A 343 -6.39 11.00 13.74
CA ASP A 343 -7.21 12.17 14.05
C ASP A 343 -8.65 11.77 14.34
N LYS A 344 -9.22 10.87 13.53
CA LYS A 344 -10.56 10.32 13.80
C LYS A 344 -10.62 9.64 15.15
N LEU A 345 -9.69 8.74 15.46
CA LEU A 345 -9.64 8.07 16.76
C LEU A 345 -9.62 9.10 17.89
N ARG A 346 -8.78 10.13 17.79
CA ARG A 346 -8.73 11.24 18.77
C ARG A 346 -10.09 11.95 18.92
N VAL A 347 -10.75 12.26 17.80
CA VAL A 347 -12.08 12.88 17.82
C VAL A 347 -13.12 11.96 18.49
N TYR A 348 -13.11 10.67 18.18
CA TYR A 348 -14.01 9.70 18.81
C TYR A 348 -13.76 9.59 20.31
N LEU A 349 -12.50 9.45 20.73
CA LEU A 349 -12.10 9.39 22.13
C LEU A 349 -12.54 10.64 22.92
N THR A 350 -12.27 11.83 22.38
CA THR A 350 -12.70 13.09 23.02
C THR A 350 -14.23 13.18 23.16
N ARG A 351 -14.98 12.70 22.17
CA ARG A 351 -16.45 12.65 22.23
C ARG A 351 -16.97 11.58 23.19
N LEU A 352 -16.27 10.45 23.34
CA LEU A 352 -16.63 9.42 24.31
C LEU A 352 -16.41 9.91 25.74
N ASP A 353 -15.28 10.58 26.01
CA ASP A 353 -14.94 11.14 27.33
C ASP A 353 -15.91 12.22 27.81
N THR A 354 -16.50 12.97 26.87
CA THR A 354 -17.46 14.04 27.17
C THR A 354 -18.90 13.55 27.28
N SER A 355 -19.15 12.27 27.03
CA SER A 355 -20.49 11.70 27.13
C SER A 355 -20.91 11.48 28.59
N ALA A 356 -22.22 11.57 28.87
CA ALA A 356 -22.75 11.33 30.22
C ALA A 356 -22.41 9.93 30.74
N ASP A 357 -22.27 8.96 29.82
CA ASP A 357 -21.98 7.57 30.14
C ASP A 357 -20.48 7.26 30.19
N ALA A 358 -19.58 8.24 30.03
CA ALA A 358 -18.14 8.04 29.90
C ALA A 358 -17.49 7.19 31.00
N TRP A 359 -18.11 7.14 32.19
CA TRP A 359 -17.61 6.41 33.36
C TRP A 359 -18.05 4.95 33.44
N GLN A 360 -18.88 4.47 32.49
CA GLN A 360 -19.21 3.05 32.44
C GLN A 360 -17.97 2.23 32.07
N THR A 361 -17.70 1.16 32.82
CA THR A 361 -16.49 0.34 32.67
C THR A 361 -16.27 -0.13 31.23
N GLY A 362 -17.33 -0.57 30.53
CA GLY A 362 -17.22 -1.02 29.15
C GLY A 362 -16.76 0.07 28.17
N TYR A 363 -17.14 1.33 28.39
CA TYR A 363 -16.67 2.44 27.56
C TYR A 363 -15.24 2.86 27.92
N LEU A 364 -14.86 2.83 29.19
CA LEU A 364 -13.48 3.08 29.59
C LEU A 364 -12.52 2.02 29.00
N GLU A 365 -12.90 0.74 29.03
CA GLU A 365 -12.12 -0.33 28.39
C GLU A 365 -12.00 -0.14 26.87
N LEU A 366 -13.09 0.27 26.20
CA LEU A 366 -13.07 0.63 24.78
C LEU A 366 -12.13 1.81 24.51
N SER A 367 -12.24 2.88 25.29
CA SER A 367 -11.38 4.07 25.17
C SER A 367 -9.91 3.69 25.37
N LEU A 368 -9.60 2.82 26.33
CA LEU A 368 -8.23 2.31 26.54
C LEU A 368 -7.72 1.58 25.29
N TRP A 369 -8.53 0.68 24.72
CA TRP A 369 -8.17 -0.07 23.51
C TRP A 369 -7.94 0.84 22.29
N LEU A 370 -8.85 1.77 22.03
CA LEU A 370 -8.73 2.75 20.95
C LEU A 370 -7.50 3.64 21.12
N SER A 371 -7.22 4.06 22.35
CA SER A 371 -6.06 4.89 22.68
C SER A 371 -4.74 4.16 22.42
N PHE A 372 -4.68 2.87 22.79
CA PHE A 372 -3.49 2.07 22.55
C PHE A 372 -3.23 1.86 21.06
N LEU A 373 -4.27 1.55 20.28
CA LEU A 373 -4.16 1.43 18.82
C LEU A 373 -3.74 2.75 18.17
N GLY A 374 -4.32 3.87 18.60
CA GLY A 374 -3.92 5.19 18.13
C GLY A 374 -2.47 5.52 18.51
N GLY A 375 -2.01 5.13 19.70
CA GLY A 375 -0.62 5.24 20.14
C GLY A 375 0.37 4.44 19.28
N LEU A 376 0.01 3.21 18.91
CA LEU A 376 0.84 2.32 18.07
C LEU A 376 0.96 2.78 16.62
N MET A 377 -0.01 3.55 16.12
CA MET A 377 -0.07 3.97 14.72
C MET A 377 0.77 5.19 14.36
N GLN A 378 1.36 5.87 15.35
CA GLN A 378 1.89 7.21 15.15
C GLN A 378 3.30 7.26 14.59
N LEU A 379 3.48 8.25 13.72
CA LEU A 379 4.75 8.55 13.05
C LEU A 379 5.39 9.84 13.59
N GLU A 380 4.64 10.67 14.33
CA GLU A 380 5.09 11.97 14.84
C GLU A 380 5.04 12.09 16.37
N ASN A 381 5.93 12.89 16.94
CA ASN A 381 6.14 12.99 18.39
C ASN A 381 4.97 13.65 19.15
N ASN A 382 4.23 14.56 18.53
CA ASN A 382 3.22 15.36 19.22
C ASN A 382 1.96 14.55 19.55
N ASP A 383 1.51 13.70 18.63
CA ASP A 383 0.36 12.84 18.87
C ASP A 383 0.63 11.84 19.98
N ARG A 384 1.89 11.45 20.16
CA ARG A 384 2.28 10.37 21.09
C ARG A 384 2.07 10.79 22.52
N ARG A 385 2.36 12.05 22.82
CA ARG A 385 2.12 12.63 24.14
C ARG A 385 0.65 12.63 24.49
N TRP A 386 -0.22 13.02 23.55
CA TRP A 386 -1.67 13.05 23.77
C TRP A 386 -2.20 11.64 24.07
N TYR A 387 -1.88 10.65 23.24
CA TYR A 387 -2.36 9.27 23.45
C TYR A 387 -1.78 8.63 24.70
N ASN A 388 -0.49 8.84 25.01
CA ASN A 388 0.09 8.34 26.26
C ASN A 388 -0.56 8.97 27.50
N SER A 389 -0.82 10.29 27.46
CA SER A 389 -1.54 10.97 28.53
C SER A 389 -2.94 10.41 28.70
N HIS A 390 -3.64 10.19 27.59
CA HIS A 390 -5.01 9.67 27.61
C HIS A 390 -5.06 8.21 28.08
N ILE A 391 -4.11 7.35 27.66
CA ILE A 391 -3.94 5.98 28.19
C ILE A 391 -3.75 6.01 29.70
N ALA A 392 -2.86 6.88 30.21
CA ALA A 392 -2.60 7.00 31.64
C ALA A 392 -3.86 7.43 32.42
N THR A 393 -4.61 8.40 31.90
CA THR A 393 -5.88 8.85 32.50
C THR A 393 -6.92 7.74 32.51
N VAL A 394 -7.14 7.05 31.39
CA VAL A 394 -8.15 5.98 31.30
C VAL A 394 -7.77 4.78 32.16
N ALA A 395 -6.48 4.40 32.20
CA ALA A 395 -5.99 3.34 33.07
C ALA A 395 -6.20 3.68 34.56
N ALA A 396 -5.93 4.92 34.97
CA ALA A 396 -6.19 5.38 36.33
C ALA A 396 -7.69 5.35 36.67
N ASN A 397 -8.57 5.75 35.73
CA ASN A 397 -10.02 5.69 35.91
C ASN A 397 -10.56 4.26 36.02
N LEU A 398 -9.91 3.30 35.35
CA LEU A 398 -10.19 1.87 35.48
C LEU A 398 -9.57 1.24 36.73
N GLY A 399 -8.77 1.99 37.50
CA GLY A 399 -8.05 1.48 38.67
C GLY A 399 -6.92 0.51 38.31
N LEU A 400 -6.40 0.56 37.09
CA LEU A 400 -5.30 -0.29 36.64
C LEU A 400 -3.97 0.30 37.09
N THR A 401 -3.23 -0.46 37.87
CA THR A 401 -2.00 -0.04 38.54
C THR A 401 -0.73 -0.55 37.85
N CYS A 402 -0.85 -1.60 37.04
CA CYS A 402 0.29 -2.20 36.34
C CYS A 402 -0.03 -2.53 34.88
N PHE A 403 1.02 -2.78 34.09
CA PHE A 403 0.87 -3.07 32.67
C PHE A 403 0.15 -4.39 32.39
N ASP A 404 0.28 -5.40 33.26
CA ASP A 404 -0.40 -6.69 33.08
C ASP A 404 -1.92 -6.53 33.17
N GLU A 405 -2.42 -5.69 34.06
CA GLU A 405 -3.85 -5.33 34.16
C GLU A 405 -4.34 -4.56 32.92
N VAL A 406 -3.52 -3.61 32.44
CA VAL A 406 -3.79 -2.89 31.17
C VAL A 406 -3.86 -3.87 30.01
N LYS A 407 -2.90 -4.80 29.92
CA LYS A 407 -2.86 -5.83 28.89
C LYS A 407 -4.07 -6.75 28.97
N GLU A 408 -4.48 -7.15 30.17
CA GLU A 408 -5.68 -7.95 30.37
C GLU A 408 -6.91 -7.23 29.80
N ALA A 409 -7.10 -5.95 30.16
CA ALA A 409 -8.19 -5.13 29.64
C ALA A 409 -8.16 -4.98 28.11
N LEU A 410 -6.98 -4.70 27.53
CA LEU A 410 -6.80 -4.60 26.08
C LEU A 410 -7.10 -5.92 25.35
N SER A 411 -6.73 -7.06 25.96
CA SER A 411 -6.94 -8.40 25.39
C SER A 411 -8.40 -8.85 25.36
N ARG A 412 -9.30 -8.12 26.02
CA ARG A 412 -10.76 -8.35 25.91
C ARG A 412 -11.29 -7.94 24.53
N PHE A 413 -10.57 -7.10 23.78
CA PHE A 413 -10.87 -6.72 22.39
C PHE A 413 -9.96 -7.47 21.40
N LEU A 414 -9.95 -7.05 20.13
CA LEU A 414 -9.01 -7.59 19.15
C LEU A 414 -7.58 -7.24 19.55
N TRP A 415 -6.79 -8.27 19.84
CA TRP A 415 -5.42 -8.13 20.34
C TRP A 415 -4.51 -9.28 19.90
N ILE A 416 -3.30 -8.94 19.46
CA ILE A 416 -2.23 -9.89 19.17
C ILE A 416 -0.99 -9.46 19.96
N GLU A 417 -0.71 -10.22 21.01
CA GLU A 417 0.30 -9.91 22.03
C GLU A 417 1.64 -9.49 21.44
N TRP A 418 2.30 -10.33 20.66
CA TRP A 418 3.62 -10.02 20.12
C TRP A 418 3.66 -8.88 19.07
N VAL A 419 2.52 -8.52 18.47
CA VAL A 419 2.40 -7.37 17.54
C VAL A 419 2.31 -6.07 18.33
N HIS A 420 1.55 -6.08 19.42
CA HIS A 420 1.20 -4.87 20.17
C HIS A 420 2.04 -4.65 21.43
N GLU A 421 2.72 -5.67 21.95
CA GLU A 421 3.66 -5.56 23.08
C GLU A 421 5.05 -5.08 22.70
N ARG A 422 5.34 -4.98 21.40
CA ARG A 422 6.62 -4.47 20.90
C ARG A 422 6.45 -3.07 20.32
N PRO A 423 6.30 -2.00 21.13
CA PRO A 423 6.44 -0.63 20.64
C PRO A 423 7.85 -0.35 20.10
#